data_AF-X1CNL9-F1
#
_entry.id   AF-X1CNL9-F1
#
_cell.length_a   1.000
_cell.length_b   1.000
_cell.length_c   1.000
_cell.angle_alpha   90.00
_cell.angle_beta   90.00
_cell.angle_gamma   90.00
#
_symmetry.space_group_name_H-M   'P 1'
#
loop_
_entity.id
_entity.type
_entity.pdbx_description
1 polymer ?
#
loop_
_entity_poly.entity_id
_entity_poly.type
_entity_poly.pdbx_seq_one_letter_code
_entity_poly.pdbx_strand_id
1 'polypeptide(L)'
;EYSDRLVVVDLNSIIHEISMTGKIDAWGQISTQEQFDFNGVPLGARLGYNSIFSLDGLHFNPRGSAFVANWFIQNINDNFGSNIPLIDINQYVGNSVEE
;
A
#
# COMPACT_ATOMS: atom_id res chain seq x y z
N GLU A 1 -8.39 -10.80 -30.41
CA GLU A 1 -8.77 -9.53 -29.74
C GLU A 1 -9.28 -9.87 -28.34
N TYR A 2 -8.53 -9.47 -27.31
CA TYR A 2 -8.91 -9.63 -25.89
C TYR A 2 -8.73 -8.31 -25.13
N SER A 3 -8.60 -7.18 -25.85
CA SER A 3 -8.31 -5.87 -25.24
C SER A 3 -9.31 -5.50 -24.16
N ASP A 4 -10.57 -5.89 -24.34
CA ASP A 4 -11.67 -5.51 -23.44
C ASP A 4 -11.80 -6.45 -22.23
N ARG A 5 -10.90 -7.43 -22.10
CA ARG A 5 -10.86 -8.39 -20.97
C ARG A 5 -9.58 -8.28 -20.14
N LEU A 6 -8.71 -7.34 -20.48
CA LEU A 6 -7.45 -7.11 -19.80
C LEU A 6 -7.43 -5.66 -19.29
N VAL A 7 -7.32 -5.53 -17.97
CA VAL A 7 -7.22 -4.24 -17.29
C VAL A 7 -5.86 -4.18 -16.64
N VAL A 8 -5.13 -3.09 -16.89
CA VAL A 8 -3.86 -2.81 -16.22
C VAL A 8 -4.16 -2.05 -14.94
N VAL A 9 -3.71 -2.57 -13.81
CA VAL A 9 -3.76 -1.88 -12.52
C VAL A 9 -2.43 -1.17 -12.31
N ASP A 10 -2.43 0.16 -12.36
CA ASP A 10 -1.24 0.95 -12.08
C ASP A 10 -1.02 1.11 -10.58
N LEU A 11 -0.10 0.31 -10.04
CA LEU A 11 0.35 0.43 -8.65
C LEU A 11 1.54 1.37 -8.50
N ASN A 12 2.24 1.72 -9.57
CA ASN A 12 3.52 2.39 -9.47
C ASN A 12 3.38 3.77 -8.83
N SER A 13 2.37 4.53 -9.26
CA SER A 13 2.11 5.87 -8.76
C SER A 13 1.86 5.88 -7.24
N ILE A 14 0.91 5.08 -6.76
CA ILE A 14 0.54 5.04 -5.34
C ILE A 14 1.65 4.45 -4.45
N ILE A 15 2.34 3.40 -4.91
CA ILE A 15 3.45 2.82 -4.15
C ILE A 15 4.64 3.78 -4.10
N HIS A 16 4.88 4.53 -5.18
CA HIS A 16 5.91 5.58 -5.19
C HIS A 16 5.57 6.69 -4.18
N GLU A 17 4.34 7.19 -4.16
CA GLU A 17 3.90 8.19 -3.18
C GLU A 17 4.07 7.71 -1.73
N ILE A 18 3.63 6.48 -1.43
CA ILE A 18 3.83 5.88 -0.10
C ILE A 18 5.32 5.71 0.20
N SER A 19 6.15 5.34 -0.78
CA SER A 19 7.60 5.23 -0.61
C SER A 19 8.25 6.56 -0.20
N MET A 20 7.73 7.69 -0.68
CA MET A 20 8.25 9.02 -0.33
C MET A 20 8.04 9.35 1.15
N THR A 21 6.99 8.83 1.78
CA THR A 21 6.74 9.02 3.22
C THR A 21 7.82 8.41 4.12
N GLY A 22 8.59 7.45 3.58
CA GLY A 22 9.73 6.83 4.27
C GLY A 22 11.03 7.62 4.16
N LYS A 23 11.11 8.60 3.26
CA LYS A 23 12.36 9.34 2.99
C LYS A 23 12.60 10.40 4.06
N ILE A 24 13.82 10.37 4.57
CA ILE A 24 14.39 11.39 5.45
C ILE A 24 15.59 12.01 4.74
N ASP A 25 15.76 13.32 4.89
CA ASP A 25 16.95 14.00 4.39
C ASP A 25 18.17 13.76 5.32
N ALA A 26 19.32 14.33 4.93
CA ALA A 26 20.56 14.21 5.71
C ALA A 26 20.48 14.84 7.12
N TRP A 27 19.45 15.64 7.39
CA TRP A 27 19.21 16.29 8.67
C TRP A 27 18.12 15.59 9.50
N GLY A 28 17.57 14.47 9.00
CA GLY A 28 16.53 13.69 9.65
C GLY A 28 15.12 14.26 9.48
N GLN A 29 14.93 15.23 8.59
CA GLN A 29 13.61 15.79 8.28
C GLN A 29 12.89 14.91 7.26
N ILE A 30 11.59 14.69 7.49
CA ILE A 30 10.73 13.91 6.58
C ILE A 30 10.59 14.69 5.27
N SER A 31 10.85 14.02 4.14
CA SER A 31 10.88 14.64 2.81
C SER A 31 9.50 15.01 2.26
N THR A 32 8.42 14.42 2.77
CA THR A 32 7.03 14.75 2.40
C THR A 32 6.15 14.89 3.65
N GLN A 33 5.17 15.80 3.60
CA GLN A 33 4.13 15.96 4.62
C GLN A 33 2.84 15.23 4.25
N GLU A 34 2.81 14.56 3.09
CA GLU A 34 1.66 13.75 2.69
C GLU A 34 1.51 12.55 3.62
N GLN A 35 0.27 12.32 4.05
CA GLN A 35 -0.09 11.22 4.90
C GLN A 35 -1.12 10.36 4.15
N PHE A 36 -0.84 9.07 4.10
CA PHE A 36 -1.77 8.05 3.63
C PHE A 36 -2.30 7.30 4.84
N ASP A 37 -3.58 6.97 4.82
CA ASP A 37 -4.19 6.16 5.86
C ASP A 37 -5.25 5.22 5.26
N PHE A 38 -5.51 4.14 6.00
CA PHE A 38 -6.65 3.27 5.73
C PHE A 38 -7.45 3.14 7.01
N ASN A 39 -8.71 3.60 6.95
CA ASN A 39 -9.60 3.66 8.11
C ASN A 39 -8.96 4.39 9.31
N GLY A 40 -8.24 5.49 9.07
CA GLY A 40 -7.57 6.28 10.11
C GLY A 40 -6.24 5.73 10.62
N VAL A 41 -5.79 4.57 10.13
CA VAL A 41 -4.48 3.99 10.50
C VAL A 41 -3.44 4.38 9.44
N PRO A 42 -2.33 5.06 9.83
CA PRO A 42 -1.32 5.50 8.88
C PRO A 42 -0.70 4.37 8.05
N LEU A 43 -0.40 4.69 6.80
CA LEU A 43 0.36 3.89 5.86
C LEU A 43 1.63 4.65 5.50
N GLY A 44 2.77 3.98 5.56
CA GLY A 44 4.02 4.58 5.16
C GLY A 44 5.06 3.57 4.72
N ALA A 45 6.25 4.08 4.42
CA ALA A 45 7.40 3.28 4.03
C ALA A 45 8.52 3.22 5.08
N ARG A 46 8.33 3.85 6.25
CA ARG A 46 9.23 3.67 7.39
C ARG A 46 9.00 2.27 7.94
N LEU A 47 10.07 1.47 8.03
CA LEU A 47 10.04 0.03 8.32
C LEU A 47 9.49 -0.39 9.72
N GLY A 48 8.84 0.52 10.45
CA GLY A 48 8.13 0.22 11.70
C GLY A 48 6.70 -0.29 11.49
N TYR A 49 5.87 -0.20 12.54
CA TYR A 49 4.53 -0.81 12.58
C TYR A 49 3.58 -0.34 11.47
N ASN A 50 3.68 0.91 11.03
CA ASN A 50 2.82 1.49 10.00
C ASN A 50 3.32 1.24 8.57
N SER A 51 4.42 0.49 8.40
CA SER A 51 4.97 0.16 7.08
C SER A 51 4.04 -0.74 6.28
N ILE A 52 3.93 -0.49 4.96
CA ILE A 52 3.41 -1.48 4.01
C ILE A 52 4.51 -2.41 3.47
N PHE A 53 5.78 -2.02 3.61
CA PHE A 53 6.94 -2.81 3.20
C PHE A 53 7.42 -3.68 4.35
N SER A 54 7.94 -4.86 4.01
CA SER A 54 8.64 -5.75 4.92
C SER A 54 9.96 -5.12 5.38
N LEU A 55 10.64 -5.74 6.36
CA LEU A 55 11.94 -5.25 6.88
C LEU A 55 13.06 -5.25 5.84
N ASP A 56 12.90 -5.96 4.72
CA ASP A 56 13.85 -5.91 3.59
C ASP A 56 13.72 -4.62 2.76
N GLY A 57 12.65 -3.85 2.94
CA GLY A 57 12.36 -2.61 2.21
C GLY A 57 12.03 -2.80 0.72
N LEU A 58 11.88 -4.04 0.24
CA LEU A 58 11.63 -4.36 -1.17
C LEU A 58 10.26 -5.02 -1.36
N HIS A 59 9.93 -6.01 -0.55
CA HIS A 59 8.66 -6.73 -0.63
C HIS A 59 7.61 -6.11 0.29
N PHE A 60 6.34 -6.32 -0.02
CA PHE A 60 5.26 -5.95 0.88
C PHE A 60 5.15 -6.95 2.05
N ASN A 61 4.82 -6.45 3.23
CA ASN A 61 4.38 -7.30 4.34
C ASN A 61 2.91 -7.74 4.12
N PRO A 62 2.32 -8.59 4.99
CA PRO A 62 0.92 -9.02 4.83
C PRO A 62 -0.07 -7.85 4.76
N ARG A 63 0.11 -6.80 5.57
CA ARG A 63 -0.71 -5.57 5.51
C ARG A 63 -0.58 -4.84 4.17
N GLY A 64 0.64 -4.66 3.66
CA GLY A 64 0.87 -4.06 2.34
C GLY A 64 0.34 -4.91 1.19
N SER A 65 0.41 -6.23 1.30
CA SER A 65 -0.17 -7.16 0.32
C SER A 65 -1.70 -7.05 0.29
N ALA A 66 -2.35 -6.90 1.46
CA ALA A 66 -3.79 -6.65 1.54
C ALA A 66 -4.18 -5.29 0.93
N PHE A 67 -3.36 -4.25 1.15
CA PHE A 67 -3.55 -2.94 0.49
C PHE A 67 -3.49 -3.05 -1.03
N VAL A 68 -2.49 -3.74 -1.57
CA VAL A 68 -2.37 -3.97 -3.01
C VAL A 68 -3.55 -4.81 -3.53
N ALA A 69 -3.97 -5.83 -2.79
CA ALA A 69 -5.14 -6.63 -3.18
C ALA A 69 -6.42 -5.79 -3.30
N ASN A 70 -6.64 -4.83 -2.39
CA ASN A 70 -7.76 -3.89 -2.50
C ASN A 70 -7.73 -3.06 -3.78
N TRP A 71 -6.54 -2.59 -4.21
CA TRP A 71 -6.40 -1.89 -5.49
C TRP A 71 -6.84 -2.75 -6.68
N PHE A 72 -6.48 -4.02 -6.70
CA PHE A 72 -6.96 -4.96 -7.71
C PHE A 72 -8.47 -5.18 -7.62
N ILE A 73 -9.00 -5.40 -6.42
CA ILE A 73 -10.44 -5.61 -6.21
C ILE A 73 -11.26 -4.40 -6.67
N GLN A 74 -10.82 -3.18 -6.36
CA GLN A 74 -11.46 -1.94 -6.83
C GLN A 74 -11.50 -1.90 -8.35
N ASN A 75 -10.36 -2.10 -9.02
CA ASN A 75 -10.31 -2.12 -10.48
C ASN A 75 -11.18 -3.22 -11.09
N ILE A 76 -11.29 -4.40 -10.46
CA ILE A 76 -12.17 -5.47 -10.92
C ILE A 76 -13.64 -5.05 -10.81
N ASN A 77 -14.04 -4.48 -9.68
CA ASN A 77 -15.40 -4.01 -9.46
C ASN A 77 -15.77 -2.91 -10.46
N ASP A 78 -14.87 -1.94 -10.68
CA ASP A 78 -15.08 -0.79 -11.58
C ASP A 78 -15.17 -1.19 -13.06
N ASN A 79 -14.34 -2.13 -13.51
CA ASN A 79 -14.26 -2.49 -14.93
C ASN A 79 -15.18 -3.65 -15.34
N PHE A 80 -15.55 -4.53 -14.42
CA PHE A 80 -16.32 -5.73 -14.72
C PHE A 80 -17.69 -5.77 -14.02
N GLY A 81 -18.09 -4.71 -13.31
CA GLY A 81 -19.37 -4.65 -12.60
C GLY A 81 -19.50 -5.70 -11.50
N SER A 82 -18.37 -6.15 -10.96
CA SER A 82 -18.32 -7.11 -9.86
C SER A 82 -18.63 -6.41 -8.52
N ASN A 83 -18.96 -7.20 -7.50
CA ASN A 83 -19.21 -6.72 -6.14
C ASN A 83 -18.37 -7.49 -5.12
N ILE A 84 -17.07 -7.55 -5.35
CA ILE A 84 -16.11 -8.20 -4.45
C ILE A 84 -15.85 -7.26 -3.27
N PRO A 85 -16.03 -7.69 -2.02
CA PRO A 85 -15.81 -6.84 -0.86
C PRO A 85 -14.33 -6.51 -0.68
N LEU A 86 -14.04 -5.29 -0.21
CA LEU A 86 -12.69 -4.88 0.17
C LEU A 86 -12.30 -5.50 1.51
N ILE A 87 -10.99 -5.69 1.66
CA ILE A 87 -10.35 -6.25 2.84
C ILE A 87 -10.04 -5.11 3.80
N ASP A 88 -10.32 -5.28 5.10
CA ASP A 88 -9.73 -4.39 6.12
C ASP A 88 -8.26 -4.76 6.32
N ILE A 89 -7.36 -3.95 5.77
CA ILE A 89 -5.93 -4.23 5.78
C ILE A 89 -5.34 -4.24 7.19
N ASN A 90 -6.00 -3.58 8.14
CA ASN A 90 -5.53 -3.50 9.53
C ASN A 90 -5.77 -4.82 10.30
N GLN A 91 -6.47 -5.79 9.70
CA GLN A 91 -6.57 -7.17 10.23
C GLN A 91 -5.31 -8.01 9.94
N TYR A 92 -4.36 -7.49 9.16
CA TYR A 92 -3.15 -8.20 8.77
C TYR A 92 -1.93 -7.65 9.50
N VAL A 93 -1.03 -8.56 9.87
CA VAL A 93 0.20 -8.22 10.58
C VAL A 93 1.12 -7.38 9.69
N GLY A 94 1.61 -6.27 10.24
CA GLY A 94 2.66 -5.44 9.65
C GLY A 94 4.04 -5.90 10.10
N ASN A 95 5.02 -4.99 10.10
CA ASN A 95 6.31 -5.28 10.70
C ASN A 95 6.18 -5.28 12.23
N SER A 96 6.74 -6.30 12.87
CA SER A 96 7.02 -6.28 14.31
C SER A 96 8.40 -5.68 14.51
N VAL A 97 8.48 -4.59 15.27
CA VAL A 97 9.74 -4.22 15.91
C VAL A 97 9.70 -4.91 17.27
N GLU A 98 10.58 -5.88 17.49
CA GLU A 98 10.88 -6.29 18.87
C GLU A 98 11.52 -5.09 19.56
N GLU A 99 11.00 -4.72 20.74
CA GLU A 99 11.66 -3.74 21.62
C GLU A 99 12.99 -4.28 22.15
#